data_AF-A0A349D636-F1
#
_entry.id   AF-A0A349D636-F1
#
_cell.length_a   1.000
_cell.length_b   1.000
_cell.length_c   1.000
_cell.angle_alpha   90.00
_cell.angle_beta   90.00
_cell.angle_gamma   90.00
#
_symmetry.space_group_name_H-M   'P 1'
#
loop_
_entity.id
_entity.type
_entity.pdbx_description
1 polymer ?
#
loop_
_entity_poly.entity_id
_entity_poly.type
_entity_poly.pdbx_seq_one_letter_code
_entity_poly.pdbx_strand_id
1 'polypeptide(L)'
;LFEGKPSSRPHQTAQEFSQEERLKRAREVAKQAGRERAAIEKAFYERIKRGYLIKYAHLVSFLFIVLALLTILNYFLPYQENPTVIKSKAMHYFYHLQEDRAFVEVCDHSYRIPISAFFNAKRGDSVVVEVSSIFNDVMNIRFETGGVKYVLHPHESLYTYFPLVPVLMLIPFLNLIFMEPDVRFYIIFFLTVFLGTAFLFYIFLDGGRITRILEGFPC
;
A
#
# COMPACT_ATOMS: atom_id res chain seq x y z
N LEU A 1 -16.86 10.82 -89.86
CA LEU A 1 -17.48 10.31 -88.62
C LEU A 1 -16.40 10.29 -87.54
N PHE A 2 -16.26 11.38 -86.79
CA PHE A 2 -15.36 11.46 -85.64
C PHE A 2 -16.24 11.45 -84.39
N GLU A 3 -16.19 10.36 -83.62
CA GLU A 3 -16.83 10.25 -82.32
C GLU A 3 -16.05 11.09 -81.29
N GLY A 4 -16.66 12.18 -80.84
CA GLY A 4 -16.18 12.96 -79.71
C GLY A 4 -16.43 12.22 -78.40
N LYS A 5 -15.36 11.77 -77.73
CA LYS A 5 -15.42 11.28 -76.33
C LYS A 5 -15.65 12.47 -75.39
N PRO A 6 -16.65 12.44 -74.49
CA PRO A 6 -16.82 13.49 -73.50
C PRO A 6 -15.69 13.42 -72.46
N SER A 7 -15.00 14.55 -72.30
CA SER A 7 -14.01 14.80 -71.26
C SER A 7 -14.69 14.85 -69.89
N SER A 8 -14.71 13.72 -69.19
CA SER A 8 -15.10 13.64 -67.79
C SER A 8 -13.86 13.86 -66.91
N ARG A 9 -13.68 15.08 -66.38
CA ARG A 9 -12.93 15.36 -65.13
C ARG A 9 -13.02 16.85 -64.75
N PRO A 10 -13.99 17.23 -63.91
CA PRO A 10 -13.82 18.34 -62.97
C PRO A 10 -14.12 17.97 -61.50
N HIS A 11 -14.39 16.69 -61.18
CA HIS A 11 -14.91 16.32 -59.86
C HIS A 11 -13.89 16.05 -58.75
N GLN A 12 -12.58 15.96 -59.02
CA GLN A 12 -11.59 15.61 -57.99
C GLN A 12 -11.20 16.81 -57.08
N THR A 13 -11.10 18.02 -57.63
CA THR A 13 -10.68 19.22 -56.88
C THR A 13 -11.73 19.73 -55.88
N ALA A 14 -13.02 19.59 -56.17
CA ALA A 14 -14.10 19.99 -55.25
C ALA A 14 -14.21 19.04 -54.03
N GLN A 15 -13.84 17.77 -54.21
CA GLN A 15 -13.88 16.77 -53.14
C GLN A 15 -12.70 16.93 -52.17
N GLU A 16 -11.52 17.30 -52.67
CA GLU A 16 -10.34 17.60 -51.86
C GLU A 16 -10.51 18.89 -51.04
N PHE A 17 -11.07 19.96 -51.63
CA PHE A 17 -11.39 21.20 -50.89
C PHE A 17 -12.39 20.94 -49.75
N SER A 18 -13.39 20.09 -49.98
CA SER A 18 -14.38 19.65 -48.98
C SER A 18 -13.75 18.83 -47.85
N GLN A 19 -12.76 17.99 -48.15
CA GLN A 19 -12.04 17.23 -47.11
C GLN A 19 -11.14 18.13 -46.27
N GLU A 20 -10.43 19.08 -46.89
CA GLU A 20 -9.52 19.99 -46.18
C GLU A 20 -10.28 20.92 -45.22
N GLU A 21 -11.44 21.44 -45.63
CA GLU A 21 -12.31 22.23 -44.76
C GLU A 21 -12.87 21.42 -43.59
N ARG A 22 -13.28 20.16 -43.82
CA ARG A 22 -13.72 19.25 -42.74
C ARG A 22 -12.60 19.01 -41.74
N LEU A 23 -11.37 18.83 -42.22
CA LEU A 23 -10.21 18.57 -41.38
C LEU A 23 -9.80 19.82 -40.57
N LYS A 24 -9.90 21.01 -41.15
CA LYS A 24 -9.71 22.29 -40.43
C LYS A 24 -10.76 22.49 -39.35
N ARG A 25 -12.05 22.28 -39.65
CA ARG A 25 -13.14 22.35 -38.66
C ARG A 25 -12.97 21.31 -37.54
N ALA A 26 -12.63 20.07 -37.87
CA ALA A 26 -12.37 19.04 -36.87
C ALA A 26 -11.20 19.41 -35.94
N ARG A 27 -10.14 20.02 -36.47
CA ARG A 27 -9.01 20.54 -35.66
C ARG A 27 -9.41 21.70 -34.76
N GLU A 28 -10.25 22.61 -35.24
CA GLU A 28 -10.76 23.74 -34.44
C GLU A 28 -11.67 23.27 -33.30
N VAL A 29 -12.60 22.35 -33.60
CA VAL A 29 -13.46 21.72 -32.58
C VAL A 29 -12.62 20.96 -31.55
N ALA A 30 -11.61 20.20 -31.98
CA ALA A 30 -10.71 19.50 -31.06
C ALA A 30 -9.91 20.48 -30.18
N LYS A 31 -9.44 21.61 -30.72
CA LYS A 31 -8.75 22.65 -29.96
C LYS A 31 -9.69 23.35 -28.96
N GLN A 32 -10.93 23.65 -29.35
CA GLN A 32 -11.92 24.25 -28.46
C GLN A 32 -12.28 23.29 -27.32
N ALA A 33 -12.58 22.02 -27.63
CA ALA A 33 -12.84 20.99 -26.64
C ALA A 33 -11.65 20.78 -25.68
N GLY A 34 -10.41 20.87 -26.18
CA GLY A 34 -9.20 20.80 -25.35
C GLY A 34 -9.08 21.97 -24.36
N ARG A 35 -9.40 23.20 -24.80
CA ARG A 35 -9.41 24.39 -23.92
C ARG A 35 -10.48 24.31 -22.84
N GLU A 36 -11.67 23.86 -23.21
CA GLU A 36 -12.78 23.68 -22.26
C GLU A 36 -12.45 22.63 -21.19
N ARG A 37 -11.88 21.48 -21.59
CA ARG A 37 -11.43 20.44 -20.65
C ARG A 37 -10.36 20.97 -19.70
N ALA A 38 -9.34 21.66 -20.22
CA ALA A 38 -8.30 22.25 -19.39
C ALA A 38 -8.85 23.30 -18.40
N ALA A 39 -9.86 24.08 -18.81
CA ALA A 39 -10.52 25.03 -17.93
C ALA A 39 -11.32 24.34 -16.81
N ILE A 40 -12.06 23.27 -17.13
CA ILE A 40 -12.80 22.47 -16.16
C ILE A 40 -11.84 21.79 -15.17
N GLU A 41 -10.78 21.16 -15.66
CA GLU A 41 -9.75 20.53 -14.84
C GLU A 41 -9.08 21.53 -13.91
N LYS A 42 -8.73 22.72 -14.41
CA LYS A 42 -8.13 23.77 -13.60
C LYS A 42 -9.09 24.27 -12.51
N ALA A 43 -10.37 24.46 -12.83
CA ALA A 43 -11.37 24.87 -11.86
C ALA A 43 -11.58 23.80 -10.76
N PHE A 44 -11.62 22.52 -11.15
CA PHE A 44 -11.72 21.40 -10.24
C PHE A 44 -10.48 21.27 -9.34
N TYR A 45 -9.28 21.37 -9.91
CA TYR A 45 -8.02 21.38 -9.18
C TYR A 45 -7.96 22.53 -8.17
N GLU A 46 -8.32 23.75 -8.55
CA GLU A 46 -8.35 24.91 -7.65
C GLU A 46 -9.32 24.69 -6.48
N ARG A 47 -10.47 24.03 -6.73
CA ARG A 47 -11.41 23.65 -5.67
C ARG A 47 -10.81 22.66 -4.68
N ILE A 48 -10.08 21.65 -5.17
CA ILE A 48 -9.39 20.68 -4.31
C ILE A 48 -8.29 21.37 -3.51
N LYS A 49 -7.45 22.18 -4.16
CA LYS A 49 -6.30 22.87 -3.57
C LYS A 49 -6.70 23.84 -2.45
N ARG A 50 -7.88 24.46 -2.53
CA ARG A 50 -8.40 25.33 -1.46
C ARG A 50 -9.21 24.58 -0.41
N GLY A 51 -9.58 23.33 -0.70
CA GLY A 51 -10.43 22.52 0.15
C GLY A 51 -9.75 22.02 1.42
N TYR A 52 -10.54 21.48 2.35
CA TYR A 52 -10.02 20.80 3.53
C TYR A 52 -9.37 19.45 3.17
N LEU A 53 -9.81 18.83 2.08
CA LEU A 53 -9.32 17.51 1.67
C LEU A 53 -7.83 17.49 1.34
N ILE A 54 -7.29 18.55 0.73
CA ILE A 54 -5.83 18.62 0.47
C ILE A 54 -5.04 18.77 1.76
N LYS A 55 -5.54 19.55 2.72
CA LYS A 55 -4.92 19.67 4.05
C LYS A 55 -4.94 18.33 4.79
N TYR A 56 -6.05 17.59 4.68
CA TYR A 56 -6.16 16.24 5.22
C TYR A 56 -5.20 15.27 4.52
N ALA A 57 -5.12 15.28 3.19
CA ALA A 57 -4.18 14.46 2.44
C ALA A 57 -2.73 14.74 2.84
N HIS A 58 -2.38 16.01 3.07
CA HIS A 58 -1.07 16.41 3.57
C HIS A 58 -0.80 15.88 4.98
N LEU A 59 -1.79 15.97 5.88
CA LEU A 59 -1.69 15.42 7.22
C LEU A 59 -1.45 13.90 7.19
N VAL A 60 -2.25 13.17 6.40
CA VAL A 60 -2.07 11.72 6.22
C VAL A 60 -0.69 11.40 5.65
N SER A 61 -0.26 12.13 4.60
CA SER A 61 1.08 11.95 4.00
C SER A 61 2.19 12.19 5.02
N PHE A 62 2.06 13.24 5.84
CA PHE A 62 3.01 13.54 6.91
C PHE A 62 3.08 12.43 7.95
N LEU A 63 1.94 11.90 8.41
CA LEU A 63 1.89 10.78 9.35
C LEU A 63 2.57 9.54 8.76
N PHE A 64 2.35 9.25 7.47
CA PHE A 64 3.02 8.15 6.77
C PHE A 64 4.54 8.30 6.71
N ILE A 65 5.05 9.51 6.44
CA ILE A 65 6.50 9.78 6.45
C ILE A 65 7.07 9.55 7.84
N VAL A 66 6.42 10.09 8.87
CA VAL A 66 6.85 9.90 10.27
C VAL A 66 6.87 8.42 10.62
N LEU A 67 5.80 7.68 10.30
CA LEU A 67 5.73 6.23 10.54
C LEU A 67 6.78 5.44 9.77
N ALA A 68 7.03 5.76 8.50
CA ALA A 68 8.04 5.10 7.69
C ALA A 68 9.45 5.32 8.28
N LEU A 69 9.77 6.57 8.66
CA LEU A 69 11.04 6.91 9.29
C LEU A 69 11.21 6.22 10.65
N LEU A 70 10.17 6.23 11.50
CA LEU A 70 10.18 5.53 12.78
C LEU A 70 10.33 4.02 12.60
N THR A 71 9.70 3.42 11.59
CA THR A 71 9.81 2.00 11.28
C THR A 71 11.22 1.62 10.86
N ILE A 72 11.82 2.41 9.97
CA ILE A 72 13.21 2.22 9.55
C ILE A 72 14.15 2.37 10.74
N LEU A 73 14.01 3.45 11.52
CA LEU A 73 14.84 3.67 12.71
C LEU A 73 14.71 2.52 13.71
N ASN A 74 13.47 2.12 14.04
CA ASN A 74 13.22 1.08 15.02
C ASN A 74 13.76 -0.28 14.59
N TYR A 75 13.78 -0.59 13.29
CA TYR A 75 14.37 -1.83 12.79
C TYR A 75 15.88 -1.94 13.10
N PHE A 76 16.59 -0.81 13.11
CA PHE A 76 18.03 -0.77 13.40
C PHE A 76 18.35 -0.55 14.89
N LEU A 77 17.35 -0.24 15.73
CA LEU A 77 17.55 -0.13 17.17
C LEU A 77 17.67 -1.53 17.81
N PRO A 78 18.38 -1.65 18.95
CA PRO A 78 18.45 -2.90 19.68
C PRO A 78 17.04 -3.35 20.10
N TYR A 79 16.77 -4.64 20.02
CA TYR A 79 15.53 -5.26 20.49
C TYR A 79 15.66 -5.70 21.94
N GLN A 80 14.53 -5.82 22.63
CA GLN A 80 14.44 -6.39 23.97
C GLN A 80 14.18 -7.88 23.85
N GLU A 81 14.93 -8.69 24.59
CA GLU A 81 14.74 -10.14 24.66
C GLU A 81 13.90 -10.49 25.89
N ASN A 82 12.72 -11.07 25.65
CA ASN A 82 11.82 -11.51 26.69
C ASN A 82 11.80 -13.05 26.74
N PRO A 83 12.59 -13.68 27.65
CA PRO A 83 12.58 -15.13 27.81
C PRO A 83 11.25 -15.59 28.42
N THR A 84 10.68 -16.64 27.86
CA THR A 84 9.36 -17.18 28.20
C THR A 84 9.28 -18.66 27.79
N VAL A 85 8.10 -19.25 27.88
CA VAL A 85 7.86 -20.66 27.52
C VAL A 85 6.62 -20.82 26.66
N ILE A 86 6.56 -21.91 25.89
CA ILE A 86 5.35 -22.29 25.16
C ILE A 86 4.24 -22.68 26.16
N LYS A 87 3.18 -21.86 26.25
CA LYS A 87 2.03 -22.09 27.15
C LYS A 87 1.11 -23.18 26.61
N SER A 88 0.81 -23.14 25.32
CA SER A 88 -0.08 -24.09 24.66
C SER A 88 0.24 -24.22 23.16
N LYS A 89 -0.39 -25.20 22.51
CA LYS A 89 -0.24 -25.50 21.09
C LYS A 89 -1.62 -25.82 20.52
N ALA A 90 -1.94 -25.25 19.36
CA ALA A 90 -3.20 -25.51 18.67
C ALA A 90 -2.96 -25.72 17.17
N MET A 91 -3.70 -26.64 16.56
CA MET A 91 -3.73 -26.82 15.11
C MET A 91 -5.17 -26.64 14.65
N HIS A 92 -5.37 -25.74 13.69
CA HIS A 92 -6.67 -25.43 13.13
C HIS A 92 -6.69 -25.78 11.64
N TYR A 93 -7.71 -26.54 11.23
CA TYR A 93 -7.95 -26.86 9.83
C TYR A 93 -8.92 -25.85 9.23
N PHE A 94 -8.49 -25.15 8.17
CA PHE A 94 -9.32 -24.17 7.47
C PHE A 94 -9.95 -24.82 6.23
N TYR A 95 -11.17 -25.36 6.38
CA TYR A 95 -11.89 -26.12 5.34
C TYR A 95 -11.93 -25.44 3.97
N HIS A 96 -12.16 -24.12 3.93
CA HIS A 96 -12.28 -23.37 2.67
C HIS A 96 -10.94 -23.18 1.93
N LEU A 97 -9.82 -23.27 2.64
CA LEU A 97 -8.47 -23.14 2.08
C LEU A 97 -7.76 -24.48 1.93
N GLN A 98 -8.36 -25.56 2.42
CA GLN A 98 -7.75 -26.90 2.49
C GLN A 98 -6.34 -26.85 3.10
N GLU A 99 -6.16 -26.01 4.12
CA GLU A 99 -4.85 -25.71 4.72
C GLU A 99 -4.89 -25.94 6.23
N ASP A 100 -3.91 -26.69 6.74
CA ASP A 100 -3.61 -26.80 8.16
C ASP A 100 -2.76 -25.61 8.62
N ARG A 101 -3.20 -24.96 9.70
CA ARG A 101 -2.43 -23.90 10.35
C ARG A 101 -2.11 -24.28 11.78
N ALA A 102 -0.82 -24.30 12.07
CA ALA A 102 -0.29 -24.60 13.39
C ALA A 102 0.02 -23.30 14.15
N PHE A 103 -0.29 -23.29 15.44
CA PHE A 103 -0.12 -22.15 16.32
C PHE A 103 0.50 -22.57 17.65
N VAL A 104 1.27 -21.66 18.24
CA VAL A 104 1.78 -21.77 19.61
C VAL A 104 1.41 -20.53 20.39
N GLU A 105 1.11 -20.72 21.66
CA GLU A 105 0.80 -19.63 22.57
C GLU A 105 2.03 -19.27 23.39
N VAL A 106 2.44 -18.01 23.30
CA VAL A 106 3.60 -17.44 23.98
C VAL A 106 3.19 -16.06 24.50
N CYS A 107 3.41 -15.78 25.79
CA CYS A 107 2.98 -14.53 26.43
C CYS A 107 1.49 -14.18 26.19
N ASP A 108 0.60 -15.17 26.29
CA ASP A 108 -0.85 -15.02 26.06
C ASP A 108 -1.23 -14.56 24.64
N HIS A 109 -0.29 -14.66 23.70
CA HIS A 109 -0.48 -14.39 22.29
C HIS A 109 -0.27 -15.67 21.47
N SER A 110 -1.14 -15.87 20.48
CA SER A 110 -1.07 -17.01 19.57
C SER A 110 -0.30 -16.62 18.30
N TYR A 111 0.75 -17.38 17.99
CA TYR A 111 1.60 -17.15 16.83
C TYR A 111 1.56 -18.33 15.89
N ARG A 112 1.41 -18.04 14.58
CA ARG A 112 1.48 -19.06 13.53
C ARG A 112 2.90 -19.60 13.42
N ILE A 113 3.02 -20.92 13.32
CA ILE A 113 4.32 -21.60 13.16
C ILE A 113 4.29 -22.60 12.01
N PRO A 114 5.45 -22.93 11.41
CA PRO A 114 5.55 -24.03 10.46
C PRO A 114 5.11 -25.35 11.09
N ILE A 115 4.43 -26.19 10.32
CA ILE A 115 3.95 -27.51 10.76
C ILE A 115 5.11 -28.38 11.28
N SER A 116 6.28 -28.31 10.63
CA SER A 116 7.48 -29.03 11.07
C SER A 116 7.95 -28.59 12.45
N ALA A 117 7.93 -27.28 12.73
CA ALA A 117 8.27 -26.74 14.04
C ALA A 117 7.19 -27.10 15.08
N PHE A 118 5.93 -27.19 14.65
CA PHE A 118 4.83 -27.57 15.52
C PHE A 118 5.00 -28.98 16.06
N PHE A 119 5.31 -29.98 15.24
CA PHE A 119 5.45 -31.34 15.76
C PHE A 119 6.62 -31.51 16.73
N ASN A 120 7.68 -30.71 16.59
CA ASN A 120 8.83 -30.76 17.47
C ASN A 120 8.61 -29.98 18.78
N ALA A 121 7.95 -28.82 18.71
CA ALA A 121 7.71 -27.97 19.86
C ALA A 121 6.90 -28.69 20.96
N LYS A 122 7.29 -28.50 22.23
CA LYS A 122 6.57 -29.01 23.39
C LYS A 122 6.14 -27.87 24.30
N ARG A 123 5.05 -28.10 25.02
CA ARG A 123 4.63 -27.19 26.10
C ARG A 123 5.76 -27.11 27.14
N GLY A 124 6.12 -25.89 27.53
CA GLY A 124 7.23 -25.64 28.45
C GLY A 124 8.60 -25.49 27.79
N ASP A 125 8.72 -25.69 26.46
CA ASP A 125 9.96 -25.38 25.75
C ASP A 125 10.29 -23.88 25.92
N SER A 126 11.58 -23.58 26.10
CA SER A 126 12.06 -22.21 26.27
C SER A 126 11.98 -21.45 24.95
N VAL A 127 11.47 -20.23 25.04
CA VAL A 127 11.27 -19.31 23.93
C VAL A 127 11.86 -17.96 24.32
N VAL A 128 12.47 -17.28 23.36
CA VAL A 128 12.86 -15.88 23.49
C VAL A 128 12.07 -15.07 22.49
N VAL A 129 11.27 -14.12 22.99
CA VAL A 129 10.52 -13.18 22.15
C VAL A 129 11.34 -11.92 22.01
N GLU A 130 11.68 -11.56 20.77
CA GLU A 130 12.39 -10.32 20.45
C GLU A 130 11.38 -9.21 20.15
N VAL A 131 11.42 -8.14 20.94
CA VAL A 131 10.47 -7.02 20.85
C VAL A 131 11.21 -5.76 20.44
N SER A 132 10.68 -5.05 19.45
CA SER A 132 11.25 -3.80 18.96
C SER A 132 11.12 -2.65 19.97
N SER A 133 12.09 -1.74 19.99
CA SER A 133 12.21 -0.72 21.04
C SER A 133 11.14 0.38 21.02
N ILE A 134 10.74 0.88 19.84
CA ILE A 134 9.81 2.01 19.71
C ILE A 134 8.35 1.53 19.70
N PHE A 135 8.03 0.54 18.85
CA PHE A 135 6.66 0.10 18.66
C PHE A 135 6.23 -1.04 19.59
N ASN A 136 7.14 -1.59 20.39
CA ASN A 136 6.89 -2.79 21.20
C ASN A 136 6.29 -3.94 20.39
N ASP A 137 6.62 -3.98 19.09
CA ASP A 137 6.13 -5.00 18.17
C ASP A 137 7.06 -6.22 18.20
N VAL A 138 6.49 -7.43 18.13
CA VAL A 138 7.26 -8.66 18.15
C VAL A 138 7.95 -8.82 16.80
N MET A 139 9.27 -8.76 16.79
CA MET A 139 10.07 -8.91 15.58
C MET A 139 10.25 -10.38 15.24
N ASN A 140 10.74 -11.15 16.22
CA ASN A 140 11.07 -12.55 16.06
C ASN A 140 10.68 -13.35 17.31
N ILE A 141 10.38 -14.62 17.10
CA ILE A 141 10.23 -15.59 18.19
C ILE A 141 11.23 -16.70 17.95
N ARG A 142 12.21 -16.82 18.85
CA ARG A 142 13.27 -17.82 18.77
C ARG A 142 12.99 -18.91 19.78
N PHE A 143 13.07 -20.17 19.36
CA PHE A 143 12.99 -21.29 20.28
C PHE A 143 13.82 -22.46 19.77
N GLU A 144 14.30 -23.28 20.70
CA GLU A 144 15.08 -24.46 20.41
C GLU A 144 14.34 -25.68 20.92
N THR A 145 14.08 -26.65 20.02
CA THR A 145 13.38 -27.88 20.38
C THR A 145 13.99 -29.05 19.63
N GLY A 146 14.28 -30.13 20.36
CA GLY A 146 14.95 -31.31 19.80
C GLY A 146 16.34 -31.01 19.19
N GLY A 147 17.05 -29.99 19.68
CA GLY A 147 18.34 -29.54 19.16
C GLY A 147 18.27 -28.75 17.85
N VAL A 148 17.06 -28.42 17.38
CA VAL A 148 16.83 -27.58 16.20
C VAL A 148 16.38 -26.19 16.64
N LYS A 149 17.06 -25.17 16.13
CA LYS A 149 16.71 -23.76 16.37
C LYS A 149 15.72 -23.28 15.32
N TYR A 150 14.62 -22.71 15.77
CA TYR A 150 13.61 -22.08 14.94
C TYR A 150 13.58 -20.58 15.21
N VAL A 151 13.45 -19.80 14.13
CA VAL A 151 13.20 -18.36 14.18
C VAL A 151 11.89 -18.13 13.42
N LEU A 152 10.90 -17.59 14.12
CA LEU A 152 9.60 -17.25 13.55
C LEU A 152 9.50 -15.74 13.39
N HIS A 153 8.96 -15.32 12.26
CA HIS A 153 8.59 -13.94 12.00
C HIS A 153 7.06 -13.84 12.05
N PRO A 154 6.45 -13.25 13.09
CA PRO A 154 4.99 -13.13 13.18
C PRO A 154 4.42 -12.38 11.98
N HIS A 155 3.36 -12.89 11.34
CA HIS A 155 2.80 -12.26 10.15
C HIS A 155 2.22 -10.86 10.43
N GLU A 156 1.77 -10.65 11.66
CA GLU A 156 1.20 -9.40 12.16
C GLU A 156 2.30 -8.35 12.48
N SER A 157 3.57 -8.75 12.49
CA SER A 157 4.70 -7.86 12.74
C SER A 157 4.89 -6.88 11.59
N LEU A 158 5.13 -5.62 11.92
CA LEU A 158 5.45 -4.57 10.94
C LEU A 158 6.75 -4.89 10.17
N TYR A 159 7.60 -5.74 10.76
CA TYR A 159 8.94 -6.05 10.27
C TYR A 159 9.01 -7.23 9.32
N THR A 160 7.97 -8.07 9.27
CA THR A 160 7.95 -9.27 8.43
C THR A 160 8.16 -8.98 6.95
N TYR A 161 7.71 -7.81 6.50
CA TYR A 161 7.86 -7.36 5.12
C TYR A 161 8.81 -6.16 5.00
N PHE A 162 9.75 -5.99 5.93
CA PHE A 162 10.79 -4.95 5.82
C PHE A 162 11.76 -5.28 4.66
N PRO A 163 12.17 -4.31 3.82
CA PRO A 163 11.87 -2.88 3.84
C PRO A 163 10.68 -2.46 2.96
N LEU A 164 9.93 -3.42 2.40
CA LEU A 164 8.85 -3.14 1.45
C LEU A 164 7.75 -2.26 2.07
N VAL A 165 7.29 -2.60 3.28
CA VAL A 165 6.22 -1.84 3.97
C VAL A 165 6.59 -0.37 4.17
N PRO A 166 7.73 0.01 4.77
CA PRO A 166 8.08 1.42 4.93
C PRO A 166 8.31 2.13 3.59
N VAL A 167 8.77 1.45 2.53
CA VAL A 167 8.86 2.04 1.18
C VAL A 167 7.46 2.33 0.62
N LEU A 168 6.51 1.42 0.75
CA LEU A 168 5.13 1.63 0.33
C LEU A 168 4.44 2.77 1.11
N MET A 169 4.77 2.90 2.40
CA MET A 169 4.32 4.02 3.24
C MET A 169 4.80 5.39 2.72
N LEU A 170 5.83 5.46 1.87
CA LEU A 170 6.28 6.73 1.28
C LEU A 170 5.47 7.14 0.03
N ILE A 171 4.60 6.29 -0.51
CA ILE A 171 3.78 6.63 -1.69
C ILE A 171 2.91 7.88 -1.45
N PRO A 172 2.18 8.01 -0.32
CA PRO A 172 1.43 9.22 0.00
C PRO A 172 2.26 10.52 -0.07
N PHE A 173 3.55 10.47 0.26
CA PHE A 173 4.43 11.65 0.18
C PHE A 173 4.55 12.20 -1.25
N LEU A 174 4.41 11.37 -2.28
CA LEU A 174 4.42 11.83 -3.67
C LEU A 174 3.33 12.87 -3.94
N ASN A 175 2.24 12.86 -3.17
CA ASN A 175 1.17 13.86 -3.25
C ASN A 175 1.65 15.27 -2.87
N LEU A 176 2.66 15.37 -2.00
CA LEU A 176 3.27 16.64 -1.59
C LEU A 176 4.22 17.20 -2.65
N ILE A 177 4.84 16.32 -3.45
CA ILE A 177 5.78 16.70 -4.51
C ILE A 177 5.02 17.06 -5.80
N PHE A 178 4.07 16.22 -6.21
CA PHE A 178 3.33 16.40 -7.46
C PHE A 178 2.09 17.25 -7.27
N MET A 179 2.26 18.56 -7.05
CA MET A 179 1.15 19.50 -6.92
C MET A 179 0.62 20.02 -8.27
N GLU A 180 0.86 19.34 -9.38
CA GLU A 180 0.39 19.79 -10.70
C GLU A 180 -0.97 19.15 -11.04
N PRO A 181 -1.85 19.82 -11.81
CA PRO A 181 -3.14 19.28 -12.21
C PRO A 181 -2.99 18.20 -13.30
N ASP A 182 -2.36 17.08 -12.95
CA ASP A 182 -2.19 15.90 -13.80
C ASP A 182 -3.02 14.72 -13.26
N VAL A 183 -3.36 13.76 -14.11
CA VAL A 183 -4.04 12.50 -13.76
C VAL A 183 -3.32 11.80 -12.62
N ARG A 184 -1.99 11.86 -12.60
CA ARG A 184 -1.13 11.28 -11.55
C ARG A 184 -1.43 11.87 -10.18
N PHE A 185 -1.59 13.19 -10.09
CA PHE A 185 -1.93 13.88 -8.83
C PHE A 185 -3.27 13.37 -8.31
N TYR A 186 -4.30 13.29 -9.16
CA TYR A 186 -5.63 12.84 -8.72
C TYR A 186 -5.63 11.38 -8.23
N ILE A 187 -4.90 10.49 -8.90
CA ILE A 187 -4.75 9.09 -8.49
C ILE A 187 -4.05 9.01 -7.13
N ILE A 188 -2.91 9.67 -6.97
CA ILE A 188 -2.13 9.64 -5.73
C ILE A 188 -2.92 10.30 -4.59
N PHE A 189 -3.61 11.42 -4.86
CA PHE A 189 -4.48 12.10 -3.91
C PHE A 189 -5.60 11.19 -3.42
N PHE A 190 -6.31 10.52 -4.33
CA PHE A 190 -7.38 9.59 -3.98
C PHE A 190 -6.84 8.40 -3.17
N LEU A 191 -5.74 7.79 -3.62
CA LEU A 191 -5.08 6.71 -2.89
C LEU A 191 -4.68 7.17 -1.49
N THR A 192 -4.12 8.36 -1.34
CA THR A 192 -3.70 8.90 -0.04
C THR A 192 -4.89 9.10 0.90
N VAL A 193 -5.96 9.74 0.42
CA VAL A 193 -7.12 10.09 1.25
C VAL A 193 -7.91 8.86 1.68
N PHE A 194 -8.14 7.91 0.77
CA PHE A 194 -8.98 6.75 1.07
C PHE A 194 -8.16 5.54 1.49
N LEU A 195 -7.27 5.06 0.61
CA LEU A 195 -6.49 3.85 0.87
C LEU A 195 -5.43 4.09 1.95
N GLY A 196 -4.75 5.23 1.93
CA GLY A 196 -3.78 5.61 2.94
C GLY A 196 -4.41 5.70 4.32
N THR A 197 -5.55 6.36 4.45
CA THR A 197 -6.29 6.41 5.72
C THR A 197 -6.67 5.02 6.22
N ALA A 198 -7.28 4.19 5.37
CA ALA A 198 -7.67 2.83 5.75
C ALA A 198 -6.45 1.98 6.16
N PHE A 199 -5.34 2.11 5.43
CA PHE A 199 -4.09 1.41 5.72
C PHE A 199 -3.45 1.90 7.02
N LEU A 200 -3.51 3.20 7.32
CA LEU A 200 -3.02 3.77 8.57
C LEU A 200 -3.83 3.23 9.76
N PHE A 201 -5.16 3.19 9.66
CA PHE A 201 -6.01 2.56 10.67
C PHE A 201 -5.69 1.07 10.83
N TYR A 202 -5.51 0.35 9.72
CA TYR A 202 -5.12 -1.05 9.74
C TYR A 202 -3.80 -1.23 10.51
N ILE A 203 -2.74 -0.50 10.17
CA ILE A 203 -1.44 -0.61 10.87
C ILE A 203 -1.57 -0.35 12.37
N PHE A 204 -2.38 0.63 12.77
CA PHE A 204 -2.52 0.96 14.19
C PHE A 204 -3.36 -0.05 14.97
N LEU A 205 -4.38 -0.63 14.36
CA LEU A 205 -5.30 -1.58 15.00
C LEU A 205 -4.82 -3.03 14.91
N ASP A 206 -4.08 -3.38 13.86
CA ASP A 206 -3.60 -4.73 13.59
C ASP A 206 -2.69 -5.23 14.73
N GLY A 207 -2.98 -6.45 15.20
CA GLY A 207 -2.29 -7.06 16.33
C GLY A 207 -2.31 -6.24 17.63
N GLY A 208 -3.27 -5.32 17.82
CA GLY A 208 -3.30 -4.45 19.01
C GLY A 208 -2.08 -3.53 19.13
N ARG A 209 -1.51 -3.07 18.00
CA ARG A 209 -0.29 -2.25 18.02
C ARG A 209 -0.46 -0.95 18.82
N ILE A 210 -1.62 -0.29 18.75
CA ILE A 210 -1.92 0.88 19.61
C ILE A 210 -1.77 0.54 21.10
N THR A 211 -2.35 -0.58 21.57
CA THR A 211 -2.30 -0.92 23.00
C THR A 211 -0.87 -1.25 23.40
N ARG A 212 -0.11 -1.96 22.56
CA ARG A 212 1.31 -2.26 22.79
C ARG A 212 2.21 -1.04 22.84
N ILE A 213 1.91 -0.01 22.04
CA ILE A 213 2.65 1.26 22.11
C ILE A 213 2.36 2.00 23.42
N LEU A 214 1.12 1.95 23.93
CA LEU A 214 0.71 2.68 25.13
C LEU A 214 1.07 1.97 26.44
N GLU A 215 0.90 0.65 26.50
CA GLU A 215 1.04 -0.15 27.72
C GLU A 215 2.36 -0.94 27.76
N GLY A 216 3.09 -1.01 26.65
CA GLY A 216 4.23 -1.91 26.48
C GLY A 216 3.82 -3.27 25.93
N PHE A 217 4.79 -4.18 25.79
CA PHE A 217 4.51 -5.57 25.44
C PHE A 217 4.42 -6.42 26.72
N PRO A 218 3.20 -6.81 27.17
CA PRO A 218 3.08 -7.69 28.33
C PRO A 218 3.45 -9.13 27.94
N CYS A 219 4.59 -9.58 28.46
CA CYS A 219 4.85 -10.96 28.85
C CYS A 219 4.73 -11.04 30.38
#